data_AF-A0A950WVA3-F1
#
_entry.id   AF-A0A950WVA3-F1
#
_cell.length_a   1.000
_cell.length_b   1.000
_cell.length_c   1.000
_cell.angle_alpha   90.00
_cell.angle_beta   90.00
_cell.angle_gamma   90.00
#
_symmetry.space_group_name_H-M   'P 1'
#
loop_
_entity.id
_entity.type
_entity.pdbx_description
1 polymer ?
#
loop_
_entity_poly.entity_id
_entity_poly.type
_entity_poly.pdbx_seq_one_letter_code
_entity_poly.pdbx_strand_id
1 'polypeptide(L)'
;MTQPHDMPSAAQLVEAVREFLERDVMTATEGRVQFHTRVAINVLGMVERELTDGPAQAAAHAEGLARLGVTDETALAAAIRDGSLDDRLDEVRAFVLETVEAKLRVANPKYMGS
;
A
#
# COMPACT_ATOMS: atom_id res chain seq x y z
N MET A 1 -26.42 -3.12 -11.90
CA MET A 1 -26.36 -2.92 -13.37
C MET A 1 -25.10 -3.63 -13.86
N THR A 2 -25.26 -4.82 -14.43
CA THR A 2 -24.18 -5.69 -14.90
C THR A 2 -23.55 -5.08 -16.15
N GLN A 3 -22.27 -4.72 -16.10
CA GLN A 3 -21.59 -4.14 -17.26
C GLN A 3 -21.21 -5.22 -18.29
N PRO A 4 -21.10 -4.90 -19.59
CA PRO A 4 -21.08 -5.87 -20.70
C PRO A 4 -19.74 -6.61 -20.90
N HIS A 5 -18.79 -6.46 -19.98
CA HIS A 5 -17.43 -6.93 -20.15
C HIS A 5 -17.00 -7.78 -18.97
N ASP A 6 -16.89 -9.09 -19.19
CA ASP A 6 -16.09 -10.04 -18.40
C ASP A 6 -14.58 -9.74 -18.59
N MET A 7 -14.19 -8.47 -18.40
CA MET A 7 -12.80 -8.03 -18.53
C MET A 7 -12.14 -8.13 -17.15
N PRO A 8 -10.96 -8.75 -17.05
CA PRO A 8 -10.22 -8.79 -15.79
C PRO A 8 -9.91 -7.37 -15.32
N SER A 9 -10.03 -7.14 -14.02
CA SER A 9 -9.60 -5.91 -13.36
C SER A 9 -8.09 -5.67 -13.53
N ALA A 10 -7.63 -4.44 -13.32
CA ALA A 10 -6.21 -4.13 -13.32
C ALA A 10 -5.41 -5.00 -12.32
N ALA A 11 -5.99 -5.28 -11.15
CA ALA A 11 -5.39 -6.17 -10.15
C ALA A 11 -5.21 -7.60 -10.70
N GLN A 12 -6.24 -8.15 -11.34
CA GLN A 12 -6.18 -9.49 -11.95
C GLN A 12 -5.19 -9.56 -13.13
N LEU A 13 -5.07 -8.49 -13.91
CA LEU A 13 -4.07 -8.41 -14.98
C LEU A 13 -2.65 -8.37 -14.43
N VAL A 14 -2.42 -7.58 -13.37
CA VAL A 14 -1.11 -7.50 -12.68
C VAL A 14 -0.75 -8.84 -12.05
N GLU A 15 -1.71 -9.50 -11.39
CA GLU A 15 -1.55 -10.83 -10.80
C GLU A 15 -1.15 -11.85 -11.87
N ALA A 16 -1.88 -11.92 -12.99
CA ALA A 16 -1.60 -12.85 -14.09
C ALA A 16 -0.17 -12.66 -14.67
N VAL A 17 0.26 -11.41 -14.84
CA VAL A 17 1.63 -11.11 -15.30
C VAL A 17 2.65 -11.52 -14.25
N ARG A 18 2.41 -11.24 -12.96
CA ARG A 18 3.30 -11.64 -11.86
C ARG A 18 3.47 -13.16 -11.84
N GLU A 19 2.38 -13.92 -11.93
CA GLU A 19 2.41 -15.39 -11.93
C GLU A 19 3.19 -15.95 -13.12
N PHE A 20 3.02 -15.40 -14.32
CA PHE A 20 3.81 -15.79 -15.50
C PHE A 20 5.31 -15.54 -15.29
N LEU A 21 5.66 -14.37 -14.76
CA LEU A 21 7.06 -14.07 -14.47
C LEU A 21 7.65 -15.04 -13.43
N GLU A 22 6.87 -15.40 -12.42
CA GLU A 22 7.29 -16.28 -11.33
C GLU A 22 7.40 -17.75 -11.75
N ARG A 23 6.45 -18.26 -12.55
CA ARG A 23 6.40 -19.68 -12.93
C ARG A 23 7.26 -19.99 -14.16
N ASP A 24 7.17 -19.15 -15.19
CA ASP A 24 7.78 -19.44 -16.50
C ASP A 24 9.10 -18.69 -16.68
N VAL A 25 9.14 -17.38 -16.42
CA VAL A 25 10.32 -16.57 -16.75
C VAL A 25 11.45 -16.78 -15.75
N MET A 26 11.15 -16.88 -14.45
CA MET A 26 12.16 -17.16 -13.42
C MET A 26 12.86 -18.50 -13.62
N THR A 27 12.14 -19.52 -14.10
CA THR A 27 12.66 -20.88 -14.34
C THR A 27 13.43 -20.99 -15.65
N ALA A 28 13.10 -20.16 -16.65
CA ALA A 28 13.73 -20.15 -17.97
C ALA A 28 14.90 -19.16 -18.10
N THR A 29 15.26 -18.40 -17.07
CA THR A 29 16.29 -17.35 -17.15
C THR A 29 17.34 -17.48 -16.06
N GLU A 30 18.55 -16.99 -16.33
CA GLU A 30 19.68 -17.00 -15.40
C GLU A 30 20.35 -15.61 -15.30
N GLY A 31 21.23 -15.46 -14.31
CA GLY A 31 22.10 -14.30 -14.16
C GLY A 31 21.33 -12.98 -14.03
N ARG A 32 21.72 -11.97 -14.82
CA ARG A 32 21.13 -10.63 -14.77
C ARG A 32 19.64 -10.63 -15.10
N VAL A 33 19.19 -11.45 -16.06
CA VAL A 33 17.78 -11.48 -16.45
C VAL A 33 16.94 -12.02 -15.31
N GLN A 34 17.33 -13.15 -14.72
CA GLN A 34 16.64 -13.73 -13.57
C GLN A 34 16.57 -12.76 -12.37
N PHE A 35 17.63 -11.99 -12.13
CA PHE A 35 17.61 -10.95 -11.11
C PHE A 35 16.55 -9.88 -11.39
N HIS A 36 16.49 -9.33 -12.61
CA HIS A 36 15.49 -8.33 -12.97
C HIS A 36 14.06 -8.89 -12.97
N THR A 37 13.85 -10.16 -13.33
CA THR A 37 12.55 -10.83 -13.22
C THR A 37 12.07 -10.84 -11.77
N ARG A 38 12.93 -11.18 -10.81
CA ARG A 38 12.59 -11.13 -9.38
C ARG A 38 12.27 -9.71 -8.90
N VAL A 39 12.98 -8.70 -9.41
CA VAL A 39 12.65 -7.29 -9.13
C VAL A 39 11.26 -6.95 -9.66
N ALA A 40 10.95 -7.32 -10.90
CA ALA A 40 9.64 -7.08 -11.51
C ALA A 40 8.51 -7.77 -10.74
N ILE A 41 8.69 -9.03 -10.31
CA ILE A 41 7.72 -9.76 -9.48
C ILE A 41 7.42 -9.01 -8.18
N ASN A 42 8.46 -8.52 -7.49
CA ASN A 42 8.28 -7.76 -6.25
C ASN A 42 7.53 -6.45 -6.49
N VAL A 43 7.86 -5.73 -7.58
CA VAL A 43 7.18 -4.47 -7.95
C VAL A 43 5.72 -4.73 -8.30
N LEU A 44 5.42 -5.74 -9.11
CA LEU A 44 4.05 -6.11 -9.44
C LEU A 44 3.27 -6.52 -8.19
N GLY A 45 3.90 -7.23 -7.24
CA GLY A 45 3.29 -7.53 -5.95
C GLY A 45 2.95 -6.27 -5.14
N MET A 46 3.78 -5.22 -5.18
CA MET A 46 3.46 -3.93 -4.55
C MET A 46 2.27 -3.27 -5.23
N VAL A 47 2.26 -3.21 -6.57
CA VAL A 47 1.16 -2.61 -7.35
C VAL A 47 -0.15 -3.36 -7.13
N GLU A 48 -0.13 -4.69 -7.07
CA GLU A 48 -1.32 -5.50 -6.79
C GLU A 48 -1.93 -5.18 -5.43
N ARG A 49 -1.09 -5.05 -4.39
CA ARG A 49 -1.55 -4.65 -3.05
C ARG A 49 -2.06 -3.22 -3.02
N GLU A 50 -1.43 -2.30 -3.74
CA GLU A 50 -1.92 -0.93 -3.87
C GLU A 50 -3.30 -0.87 -4.55
N LEU A 51 -3.49 -1.64 -5.63
CA LEU A 51 -4.78 -1.73 -6.32
C LEU A 51 -5.87 -2.38 -5.46
N THR A 52 -5.51 -3.30 -4.58
CA THR A 52 -6.46 -4.06 -3.76
C THR A 52 -6.80 -3.33 -2.46
N ASP A 53 -5.78 -2.87 -1.73
CA ASP A 53 -5.93 -2.29 -0.39
C ASP A 53 -5.98 -0.76 -0.41
N GLY A 54 -5.41 -0.11 -1.43
CA GLY A 54 -5.22 1.34 -1.51
C GLY A 54 -6.51 2.15 -1.31
N PRO A 55 -7.64 1.81 -1.96
CA PRO A 55 -8.90 2.54 -1.76
C PRO A 55 -9.40 2.51 -0.31
N ALA A 56 -9.33 1.35 0.35
CA ALA A 56 -9.74 1.20 1.74
C ALA A 56 -8.77 1.93 2.70
N GLN A 57 -7.46 1.83 2.45
CA GLN A 57 -6.44 2.53 3.22
C GLN A 57 -6.55 4.06 3.09
N ALA A 58 -6.84 4.56 1.89
CA ALA A 58 -7.06 6.00 1.66
C ALA A 58 -8.30 6.52 2.40
N ALA A 59 -9.40 5.75 2.39
CA ALA A 59 -10.61 6.09 3.15
C ALA A 59 -10.34 6.12 4.66
N ALA A 60 -9.71 5.07 5.21
CA ALA A 60 -9.36 5.00 6.63
C ALA A 60 -8.41 6.13 7.06
N HIS A 61 -7.44 6.48 6.21
CA HIS A 61 -6.52 7.59 6.47
C HIS A 61 -7.25 8.94 6.50
N ALA A 62 -8.15 9.19 5.55
CA ALA A 62 -8.96 10.41 5.52
C ALA A 62 -9.88 10.52 6.75
N GLU A 63 -10.50 9.41 7.17
CA GLU A 63 -11.30 9.36 8.39
C GLU A 63 -10.45 9.65 9.64
N GLY A 64 -9.24 9.11 9.71
CA GLY A 64 -8.32 9.36 10.82
C GLY A 64 -7.87 10.82 10.93
N LEU A 65 -7.56 11.47 9.80
CA LEU A 65 -7.27 12.91 9.77
C LEU A 65 -8.47 13.73 10.25
N ALA A 66 -9.67 13.39 9.79
CA ALA A 66 -10.91 14.04 10.23
C ALA A 66 -11.15 13.88 11.73
N ARG A 67 -10.88 12.71 12.32
CA ARG A 67 -10.97 12.48 13.78
C ARG A 67 -10.00 13.34 14.58
N LEU A 68 -8.82 13.62 14.03
CA LEU A 68 -7.83 14.53 14.63
C LEU A 68 -8.15 16.01 14.38
N GLY A 69 -9.16 16.33 13.56
CA GLY A 69 -9.57 17.70 13.26
C GLY A 69 -8.64 18.40 12.27
N VAL A 70 -7.86 17.65 11.48
CA VAL A 70 -6.91 18.18 10.49
C VAL A 70 -7.33 17.79 9.07
N THR A 71 -6.97 18.60 8.08
CA THR A 71 -7.40 18.42 6.69
C THR A 71 -6.51 17.47 5.90
N ASP A 72 -5.24 17.38 6.25
CA ASP A 72 -4.21 16.63 5.53
C ASP A 72 -2.96 16.38 6.40
N GLU A 73 -1.99 15.63 5.87
CA GLU A 73 -0.72 15.35 6.56
C GLU A 73 0.11 16.61 6.84
N THR A 74 -0.05 17.69 6.05
CA THR A 74 0.68 18.96 6.27
C THR A 74 0.12 19.69 7.49
N ALA A 75 -1.21 19.74 7.61
CA ALA A 75 -1.90 20.28 8.77
C ALA A 75 -1.60 19.46 10.03
N LEU A 76 -1.54 18.12 9.93
CA LEU A 76 -1.11 17.25 11.03
C LEU A 76 0.32 17.58 11.49
N ALA A 77 1.27 17.71 10.55
CA ALA A 77 2.65 18.04 10.87
C ALA A 77 2.82 19.46 11.45
N ALA A 78 1.95 20.40 11.10
CA ALA A 78 1.90 21.72 11.75
C ALA A 78 1.41 21.59 13.20
N ALA A 79 0.26 20.94 13.41
CA ALA A 79 -0.36 20.75 14.72
C ALA A 79 0.53 19.98 15.72
N ILE A 80 1.33 19.02 15.24
CA ILE A 80 2.33 18.33 16.08
C ILE A 80 3.48 19.28 16.47
N ARG A 81 3.91 20.16 15.56
CA ARG A 81 5.05 21.07 15.81
C ARG A 81 4.68 22.24 16.72
N ASP A 82 3.44 22.72 16.63
CA ASP A 82 2.96 23.83 17.46
C ASP A 82 2.31 23.38 18.78
N GLY A 83 2.17 22.07 18.99
CA GLY A 83 1.63 21.47 20.22
C GLY A 83 0.11 21.48 20.32
N SER A 84 -0.62 21.81 19.24
CA SER A 84 -2.09 21.87 19.23
C SER A 84 -2.79 20.54 19.48
N LEU A 85 -2.06 19.42 19.41
CA LEU A 85 -2.55 18.07 19.68
C LEU A 85 -1.87 17.40 20.88
N ASP A 86 -1.16 18.16 21.72
CA ASP A 86 -0.41 17.61 22.86
C ASP A 86 -1.32 16.92 23.90
N ASP A 87 -2.57 17.37 24.01
CA ASP A 87 -3.61 16.78 24.87
C ASP A 87 -4.15 15.44 24.32
N ARG A 88 -3.87 15.12 23.06
CA ARG A 88 -4.35 13.93 22.33
C ARG A 88 -3.22 13.12 21.71
N LEU A 89 -2.00 13.19 22.26
CA LEU A 89 -0.81 12.52 21.71
C LEU A 89 -0.97 11.02 21.50
N ASP A 90 -1.70 10.34 22.39
CA ASP A 90 -1.95 8.91 22.24
C ASP A 90 -2.79 8.60 20.98
N GLU A 91 -3.78 9.43 20.68
CA GLU A 91 -4.59 9.32 19.45
C GLU A 91 -3.75 9.61 18.21
N VAL A 92 -2.92 10.65 18.25
CA VAL A 92 -2.00 11.00 17.16
C VAL A 92 -1.03 9.86 16.90
N ARG A 93 -0.43 9.29 17.94
CA ARG A 93 0.51 8.18 17.84
C ARG A 93 -0.16 6.95 17.24
N ALA A 94 -1.36 6.60 17.70
CA ALA A 94 -2.12 5.48 17.16
C ALA A 94 -2.40 5.66 15.66
N PHE A 95 -2.84 6.85 15.25
CA PHE A 95 -3.12 7.16 13.85
C PHE A 95 -1.87 7.11 12.96
N VAL A 96 -0.73 7.66 13.42
CA VAL A 96 0.52 7.61 12.67
C VAL A 96 1.01 6.18 12.53
N LEU A 97 0.91 5.35 13.58
CA LEU A 97 1.26 3.93 13.52
C LEU A 97 0.37 3.18 12.52
N GLU A 98 -0.96 3.36 12.59
CA GLU A 98 -1.91 2.76 11.65
C GLU A 98 -1.58 3.14 10.20
N THR A 99 -1.25 4.41 9.95
CA THR A 99 -0.86 4.91 8.62
C THR A 99 0.44 4.26 8.13
N VAL A 100 1.44 4.12 9.00
CA VAL A 100 2.71 3.47 8.65
C VAL A 100 2.50 1.99 8.37
N GLU A 101 1.71 1.29 9.19
CA GLU A 101 1.36 -0.12 8.98
C GLU A 101 0.63 -0.35 7.65
N ALA A 102 -0.30 0.53 7.29
CA ALA A 102 -0.96 0.50 5.99
C ALA A 102 0.05 0.63 4.84
N LYS A 103 0.94 1.63 4.90
CA LYS A 103 2.02 1.84 3.90
C LYS A 103 2.97 0.63 3.82
N LEU A 104 3.32 0.01 4.96
CA LEU A 104 4.18 -1.17 5.02
C LEU A 104 3.51 -2.41 4.44
N ARG A 105 2.21 -2.62 4.67
CA ARG A 105 1.47 -3.74 4.08
C ARG A 105 1.55 -3.74 2.55
N VAL A 106 1.50 -2.56 1.92
CA VAL A 106 1.68 -2.40 0.47
C VAL A 106 3.14 -2.57 0.06
N ALA A 107 4.05 -1.80 0.65
CA ALA A 107 5.44 -1.74 0.21
C ALA A 107 6.22 -3.03 0.51
N ASN A 108 6.12 -3.54 1.74
CA ASN A 108 6.82 -4.76 2.14
C ASN A 108 6.16 -5.40 3.38
N PRO A 109 5.19 -6.31 3.20
CA PRO A 109 4.43 -6.91 4.30
C PRO A 109 5.29 -7.79 5.22
N LYS A 110 6.53 -8.13 4.85
CA LYS A 110 7.44 -8.89 5.74
C LYS A 110 7.80 -8.14 7.02
N TYR A 111 7.68 -6.81 7.02
CA TYR A 111 7.89 -6.00 8.22
C TYR A 111 6.68 -5.93 9.15
N MET A 112 5.55 -6.57 8.79
CA MET A 112 4.34 -6.62 9.61
C MET A 112 4.32 -7.81 10.59
N GLY A 113 5.41 -8.56 10.70
CA GLY A 113 5.54 -9.71 11.59
C GLY A 113 6.84 -9.67 12.39
N SER A 114 6.69 -9.44 13.70
CA SER A 114 7.63 -9.84 14.74
C SER A 114 6.85 -10.51 15.87
#